data_AF-A0A940FL19-F1
#
_entry.id   AF-A0A940FL19-F1
#
_cell.length_a   1.000
_cell.length_b   1.000
_cell.length_c   1.000
_cell.angle_alpha   90.00
_cell.angle_beta   90.00
_cell.angle_gamma   90.00
#
_symmetry.space_group_name_H-M   'P 1'
#
loop_
_entity.id
_entity.type
_entity.pdbx_description
1 polymer ?
#
loop_
_entity_poly.entity_id
_entity_poly.type
_entity_poly.pdbx_seq_one_letter_code
_entity_poly.pdbx_strand_id
1 'polypeptide(L)'
;MRSKQMMLALMALAFAGRAAADGQYDVQCQGQAVGTVFYGPATDKSGAKGAEASFTIDQEKFGDLSEAAKFCGEDHFNWQQFVIFAKHRPVDPAGNPLPLPFLDPPLGGYGDNPETPADDTLWADQYPWYWNESPGPADFDLATYTSDTTLTFKDFPRWPDGTQTLLFVTYLVSVNFDHSLHDYHGGWAWTWDSTGSGGTVGGFQAVPEPASWALLSCGFALAGLGLRRRKLAA
;
A
#
# COMPACT_ATOMS: atom_id res chain seq x y z
N MET A 1 -5.13 -9.52 23.39
CA MET A 1 -4.57 -8.15 23.51
C MET A 1 -3.04 -8.10 23.51
N ARG A 2 -2.31 -8.97 24.24
CA ARG A 2 -0.82 -8.88 24.33
C ARG A 2 -0.03 -9.20 23.04
N SER A 3 -0.52 -10.03 22.11
CA SER A 3 0.24 -10.38 20.90
C SER A 3 0.20 -9.29 19.80
N LYS A 4 -0.90 -8.55 19.66
CA LYS A 4 -1.05 -7.47 18.67
C LYS A 4 -0.09 -6.31 18.94
N GLN A 5 0.00 -5.86 20.20
CA GLN A 5 0.95 -4.82 20.61
C GLN A 5 2.41 -5.29 20.51
N MET A 6 2.68 -6.59 20.72
CA MET A 6 4.03 -7.13 20.61
C MET A 6 4.48 -7.24 19.15
N MET A 7 3.56 -7.48 18.20
CA MET A 7 3.87 -7.51 16.76
C MET A 7 4.08 -6.09 16.19
N LEU A 8 3.28 -5.10 16.62
CA LEU A 8 3.54 -3.68 16.32
C LEU A 8 4.86 -3.19 16.94
N ALA A 9 5.15 -3.57 18.20
CA ALA A 9 6.37 -3.15 18.89
C ALA A 9 7.64 -3.81 18.34
N LEU A 10 7.57 -5.05 17.82
CA LEU A 10 8.71 -5.69 17.16
C LEU A 10 9.02 -5.04 15.80
N MET A 11 8.02 -4.47 15.12
CA MET A 11 8.21 -3.70 13.89
C MET A 11 8.71 -2.28 14.16
N ALA A 12 8.22 -1.61 15.21
CA ALA A 12 8.67 -0.27 15.58
C ALA A 12 10.18 -0.18 15.95
N LEU A 13 10.83 -1.30 16.29
CA LEU A 13 12.24 -1.32 16.67
C LEU A 13 13.23 -1.24 15.48
N ALA A 14 12.78 -1.26 14.23
CA ALA A 14 13.67 -1.32 13.06
C ALA A 14 13.68 -0.05 12.17
N PHE A 15 12.88 0.98 12.48
CA PHE A 15 12.67 2.12 11.58
C PHE A 15 13.18 3.43 12.19
N ALA A 16 14.47 3.73 12.02
CA ALA A 16 15.06 5.01 12.41
C ALA A 16 15.06 5.99 11.21
N GLY A 17 13.88 6.44 10.80
CA GLY A 17 13.70 7.65 9.99
C GLY A 17 12.84 8.66 10.76
N ARG A 18 12.93 9.95 10.42
CA ARG A 18 12.08 10.99 11.04
C ARG A 18 10.62 10.69 10.69
N ALA A 19 9.91 10.00 11.59
CA ALA A 19 8.46 9.93 11.55
C ALA A 19 7.92 11.35 11.68
N ALA A 20 7.24 11.84 10.63
CA ALA A 20 6.39 13.01 10.75
C ALA A 20 5.22 12.70 11.70
N ALA A 21 4.60 13.74 12.24
CA ALA A 21 3.53 13.61 13.22
C ALA A 21 2.40 12.70 12.72
N ASP A 22 1.76 11.95 13.63
CA ASP A 22 0.65 11.05 13.32
C ASP A 22 -0.36 11.72 12.36
N GLY A 23 -0.53 11.13 11.16
CA GLY A 23 -1.51 11.56 10.17
C GLY A 23 -1.01 12.43 9.02
N GLN A 24 0.28 12.81 8.96
CA GLN A 24 0.85 13.48 7.78
C GLN A 24 2.37 13.28 7.60
N TYR A 25 2.89 13.53 6.41
CA TYR A 25 4.33 13.71 6.13
C TYR A 25 4.58 14.60 4.91
N ASP A 26 5.72 15.28 4.89
CA ASP A 26 6.13 16.10 3.75
C ASP A 26 6.85 15.24 2.72
N VAL A 27 6.53 15.49 1.45
CA VAL A 27 7.18 14.88 0.29
C VAL A 27 8.28 15.83 -0.18
N GLN A 28 9.48 15.30 -0.37
CA GLN A 28 10.63 16.11 -0.77
C GLN A 28 11.32 15.50 -1.99
N CYS A 29 11.68 16.34 -2.94
CA CYS A 29 12.50 15.97 -4.09
C CYS A 29 13.70 16.90 -4.12
N GLN A 30 14.89 16.34 -4.27
CA GLN A 30 16.14 17.12 -4.32
C GLN A 30 16.34 18.03 -3.09
N GLY A 31 15.82 17.61 -1.92
CA GLY A 31 15.88 18.38 -0.67
C GLY A 31 14.89 19.55 -0.58
N GLN A 32 13.96 19.68 -1.52
CA GLN A 32 12.90 20.69 -1.53
C GLN A 32 11.53 20.04 -1.34
N ALA A 33 10.69 20.63 -0.48
CA ALA A 33 9.31 20.19 -0.31
C ALA A 33 8.50 20.38 -1.60
N VAL A 34 7.87 19.29 -2.03
CA VAL A 34 7.01 19.19 -3.22
C VAL A 34 5.53 19.20 -2.86
N GLY A 35 5.19 18.67 -1.68
CA GLY A 35 3.83 18.67 -1.16
C GLY A 35 3.77 17.93 0.17
N THR A 36 2.55 17.65 0.63
CA THR A 36 2.30 16.97 1.90
C THR A 36 1.28 15.86 1.68
N VAL A 37 1.52 14.70 2.29
CA VAL A 37 0.54 13.63 2.40
C VAL A 37 -0.18 13.76 3.74
N PHE A 38 -1.51 13.71 3.71
CA PHE A 38 -2.35 13.49 4.88
C PHE A 38 -2.97 12.11 4.79
N TYR A 39 -3.00 11.35 5.89
CA TYR A 39 -3.56 10.00 5.92
C TYR A 39 -4.32 9.73 7.20
N GLY A 40 -5.31 8.85 7.16
CA GLY A 40 -6.10 8.52 8.33
C GLY A 40 -7.24 7.54 8.11
N PRO A 41 -8.05 7.30 9.16
CA PRO A 41 -9.22 6.44 9.07
C PRO A 41 -10.32 7.09 8.24
N ALA A 42 -10.95 6.32 7.38
CA ALA A 42 -12.03 6.75 6.51
C ALA A 42 -13.30 5.90 6.67
N THR A 43 -14.42 6.42 6.19
CA THR A 43 -15.68 5.66 6.06
C THR A 43 -16.29 5.93 4.70
N ASP A 44 -16.57 4.87 3.94
CA ASP A 44 -17.21 5.01 2.63
C ASP A 44 -18.71 5.34 2.74
N LYS A 45 -19.36 5.61 1.61
CA LYS A 45 -20.81 5.93 1.57
C LYS A 45 -21.71 4.79 2.07
N SER A 46 -21.22 3.55 2.06
CA SER A 46 -21.93 2.37 2.57
C SER A 46 -21.68 2.12 4.06
N GLY A 47 -20.80 2.89 4.69
CA GLY A 47 -20.42 2.74 6.10
C GLY A 47 -19.21 1.82 6.33
N ALA A 48 -18.59 1.30 5.27
CA ALA A 48 -17.38 0.48 5.39
C ALA A 48 -16.22 1.32 5.92
N LYS A 49 -15.44 0.76 6.85
CA LYS A 49 -14.28 1.42 7.47
C LYS A 49 -13.01 1.01 6.77
N GLY A 50 -12.13 1.98 6.56
CA GLY A 50 -10.89 1.79 5.81
C GLY A 50 -9.91 2.92 6.06
N ALA A 51 -8.96 3.09 5.15
CA ALA A 51 -7.99 4.16 5.17
C ALA A 51 -8.14 5.06 3.95
N GLU A 52 -7.86 6.35 4.13
CA GLU A 52 -7.69 7.29 3.03
C GLU A 52 -6.40 8.08 3.21
N ALA A 53 -5.87 8.55 2.09
CA ALA A 53 -4.81 9.54 2.08
C ALA A 53 -4.97 10.51 0.91
N SER A 54 -4.34 11.67 1.03
CA SER A 54 -4.27 12.67 -0.03
C SER A 54 -2.87 13.25 -0.08
N PHE A 55 -2.20 13.11 -1.21
CA PHE A 55 -1.02 13.88 -1.54
C PHE A 55 -1.45 15.18 -2.22
N THR A 56 -1.13 16.32 -1.60
CA THR A 56 -1.40 17.65 -2.18
C THR A 56 -0.10 18.40 -2.39
N ILE A 57 0.10 18.92 -3.61
CA ILE A 57 1.32 19.66 -3.96
C ILE A 57 1.38 21.02 -3.26
N ASP A 58 2.60 21.55 -3.14
CA ASP A 58 2.86 22.94 -2.76
C ASP A 58 2.49 23.88 -3.92
N GLN A 59 1.27 24.42 -3.88
CA GLN A 59 0.72 25.28 -4.92
C GLN A 59 1.41 26.66 -5.03
N GLU A 60 2.27 27.04 -4.09
CA GLU A 60 3.10 28.24 -4.23
C GLU A 60 4.27 28.00 -5.20
N LYS A 61 4.61 26.73 -5.46
CA LYS A 61 5.75 26.31 -6.28
C LYS A 61 5.36 25.60 -7.57
N PHE A 62 4.25 24.87 -7.57
CA PHE A 62 3.83 24.02 -8.68
C PHE A 62 2.38 24.32 -9.05
N GLY A 63 2.10 24.47 -10.34
CA GLY A 63 0.74 24.69 -10.84
C GLY A 63 -0.12 23.43 -10.80
N ASP A 64 0.48 22.26 -11.05
CA ASP A 64 -0.21 20.97 -11.05
C ASP A 64 0.72 19.80 -10.66
N LEU A 65 0.14 18.61 -10.49
CA LEU A 65 0.85 17.37 -10.16
C LEU A 65 1.90 17.00 -11.21
N SER A 66 1.68 17.33 -12.49
CA SER A 66 2.64 17.03 -13.56
C SER A 66 3.88 17.90 -13.43
N GLU A 67 3.73 19.17 -13.08
CA GLU A 67 4.86 20.07 -12.81
C GLU A 67 5.65 19.62 -11.58
N ALA A 68 4.96 19.20 -10.52
CA ALA A 68 5.59 18.63 -9.32
C ALA A 68 6.37 17.33 -9.64
N ALA A 69 5.77 16.40 -10.39
CA ALA A 69 6.44 15.16 -10.81
C ALA A 69 7.67 15.44 -11.68
N LYS A 70 7.55 16.33 -12.67
CA LYS A 70 8.68 16.74 -13.52
C LYS A 70 9.83 17.36 -12.70
N PHE A 71 9.51 18.12 -11.66
CA PHE A 71 10.53 18.66 -10.75
C PHE A 71 11.27 17.54 -10.01
N CYS A 72 10.58 16.47 -9.62
CA CYS A 72 11.17 15.27 -9.04
C CYS A 72 11.95 14.42 -10.06
N GLY A 73 11.75 14.64 -11.37
CA GLY A 73 12.42 13.90 -12.44
C GLY A 73 11.66 12.67 -12.90
N GLU A 74 10.36 12.60 -12.62
CA GLU A 74 9.48 11.48 -12.92
C GLU A 74 8.31 11.89 -13.83
N ASP A 75 7.49 10.92 -14.24
CA ASP A 75 6.35 11.16 -15.12
C ASP A 75 5.10 11.59 -14.31
N HIS A 76 4.76 10.83 -13.27
CA HIS A 76 3.63 11.11 -12.39
C HIS A 76 3.76 10.40 -11.03
N PHE A 77 2.80 10.65 -10.14
CA PHE A 77 2.68 10.00 -8.84
C PHE A 77 1.58 8.94 -8.85
N ASN A 78 1.78 7.87 -8.08
CA ASN A 78 0.76 6.86 -7.81
C ASN A 78 0.87 6.38 -6.35
N TRP A 79 0.03 5.45 -5.93
CA TRP A 79 0.16 4.77 -4.65
C TRP A 79 0.63 3.34 -4.86
N GLN A 80 1.31 2.78 -3.86
CA GLN A 80 1.58 1.36 -3.80
C GLN A 80 1.26 0.84 -2.40
N GLN A 81 0.45 -0.20 -2.32
CA GLN A 81 0.09 -0.83 -1.05
C GLN A 81 0.60 -2.27 -1.00
N PHE A 82 1.07 -2.66 0.17
CA PHE A 82 1.46 -4.02 0.49
C PHE A 82 0.63 -4.55 1.65
N VAL A 83 0.12 -5.77 1.52
CA VAL A 83 -0.37 -6.55 2.66
C VAL A 83 0.81 -7.31 3.25
N ILE A 84 1.22 -6.94 4.45
CA ILE A 84 2.36 -7.55 5.16
C ILE A 84 1.91 -8.57 6.22
N PHE A 85 0.62 -8.59 6.55
CA PHE A 85 0.00 -9.67 7.31
C PHE A 85 -1.46 -9.82 6.88
N ALA A 86 -1.90 -11.08 6.72
CA ALA A 86 -3.29 -11.43 6.50
C ALA A 86 -3.58 -12.76 7.22
N LYS A 87 -4.67 -12.80 7.99
CA LYS A 87 -5.09 -14.04 8.68
C LYS A 87 -5.57 -15.08 7.66
N HIS A 88 -6.44 -14.67 6.76
CA HIS A 88 -6.85 -15.42 5.58
C HIS A 88 -6.26 -14.72 4.35
N ARG A 89 -5.63 -15.50 3.46
CA ARG A 89 -4.94 -14.94 2.29
C ARG A 89 -5.83 -15.05 1.06
N PRO A 90 -5.95 -13.97 0.27
CA PRO A 90 -6.65 -14.00 -1.00
C PRO A 90 -5.83 -14.76 -2.06
N VAL A 91 -6.42 -14.93 -3.24
CA VAL A 91 -5.77 -15.61 -4.38
C VAL A 91 -5.50 -14.66 -5.55
N ASP A 92 -4.51 -15.02 -6.38
CA ASP A 92 -4.27 -14.38 -7.67
C ASP A 92 -5.38 -14.75 -8.71
N PRO A 93 -5.41 -14.14 -9.90
CA PRO A 93 -6.42 -14.46 -10.93
C PRO A 93 -6.40 -15.91 -11.41
N ALA A 94 -5.31 -16.65 -11.16
CA ALA A 94 -5.18 -18.07 -11.47
C ALA A 94 -5.61 -18.98 -10.31
N GLY A 95 -6.07 -18.42 -9.19
CA GLY A 95 -6.53 -19.14 -8.00
C GLY A 95 -5.40 -19.59 -7.06
N ASN A 96 -4.16 -19.12 -7.26
CA ASN A 96 -3.07 -19.44 -6.35
C ASN A 96 -3.08 -18.50 -5.13
N PRO A 97 -2.93 -19.00 -3.90
CA PRO A 97 -2.84 -18.15 -2.72
C PRO A 97 -1.66 -17.18 -2.79
N LEU A 98 -1.90 -15.89 -2.52
CA LEU A 98 -0.84 -14.88 -2.51
C LEU A 98 0.14 -15.11 -1.34
N PRO A 99 1.46 -15.10 -1.58
CA PRO A 99 2.44 -15.16 -0.50
C PRO A 99 2.52 -13.82 0.23
N LEU A 100 2.76 -13.82 1.54
CA LEU A 100 3.03 -12.59 2.29
C LEU A 100 4.53 -12.22 2.19
N PRO A 101 4.89 -10.93 2.07
CA PRO A 101 3.99 -9.83 1.73
C PRO A 101 3.57 -9.89 0.25
N PHE A 102 2.41 -9.33 -0.09
CA PHE A 102 1.94 -9.18 -1.48
C PHE A 102 1.48 -7.74 -1.78
N LEU A 103 1.45 -7.39 -3.07
CA LEU A 103 0.90 -6.14 -3.58
C LEU A 103 -0.63 -6.14 -3.48
N ASP A 104 -1.20 -5.01 -3.14
CA ASP A 104 -2.64 -4.79 -3.10
C ASP A 104 -3.01 -3.61 -4.01
N PRO A 105 -3.82 -3.82 -5.06
CA PRO A 105 -4.18 -5.13 -5.60
C PRO A 105 -2.94 -5.85 -6.17
N PRO A 106 -2.94 -7.19 -6.26
CA PRO A 106 -1.90 -7.93 -6.97
C PRO A 106 -1.96 -7.67 -8.48
N LEU A 107 -0.88 -7.96 -9.19
CA LEU A 107 -0.82 -7.79 -10.65
C LEU A 107 -1.94 -8.61 -11.33
N GLY A 108 -2.77 -7.94 -12.14
CA GLY A 108 -3.94 -8.56 -12.76
C GLY A 108 -5.18 -8.66 -11.88
N GLY A 109 -5.11 -8.24 -10.62
CA GLY A 109 -6.22 -8.24 -9.68
C GLY A 109 -6.36 -9.50 -8.82
N TYR A 110 -7.37 -9.52 -7.95
CA TYR A 110 -7.68 -10.67 -7.12
C TYR A 110 -8.52 -11.71 -7.89
N GLY A 111 -8.29 -12.99 -7.61
CA GLY A 111 -9.08 -14.08 -8.15
C GLY A 111 -10.25 -14.49 -7.25
N ASP A 112 -11.09 -15.39 -7.76
CA ASP A 112 -12.20 -15.97 -7.00
C ASP A 112 -11.69 -17.10 -6.09
N ASN A 113 -11.76 -16.89 -4.78
CA ASN A 113 -11.44 -17.91 -3.79
C ASN A 113 -12.72 -18.42 -3.10
N PRO A 114 -13.11 -19.68 -3.33
CA PRO A 114 -14.34 -20.23 -2.74
C PRO A 114 -14.27 -20.40 -1.21
N GLU A 115 -13.08 -20.38 -0.60
CA GLU A 115 -12.91 -20.42 0.85
C GLU A 115 -13.09 -19.04 1.51
N THR A 116 -13.08 -17.97 0.71
CA THR A 116 -13.22 -16.59 1.18
C THR A 116 -14.25 -15.88 0.31
N PRO A 117 -15.57 -16.16 0.47
CA PRO A 117 -16.62 -15.86 -0.50
C PRO A 117 -16.96 -14.37 -0.75
N ALA A 118 -16.09 -13.43 -0.38
CA ALA A 118 -16.04 -12.11 -1.01
C ALA A 118 -14.61 -11.61 -1.13
N ASP A 119 -13.72 -12.50 -1.61
CA ASP A 119 -12.53 -12.04 -2.31
C ASP A 119 -13.06 -11.22 -3.49
N ASP A 120 -12.98 -9.90 -3.36
CA ASP A 120 -13.42 -8.96 -4.38
C ASP A 120 -12.66 -9.37 -5.64
N THR A 121 -13.34 -9.86 -6.68
CA THR A 121 -12.74 -10.12 -8.00
C THR A 121 -12.40 -8.78 -8.65
N LEU A 122 -11.55 -8.03 -7.97
CA LEU A 122 -11.13 -6.70 -8.26
C LEU A 122 -10.05 -6.84 -9.32
N TRP A 123 -10.38 -6.38 -10.52
CA TRP A 123 -9.42 -6.28 -11.59
C TRP A 123 -8.38 -5.19 -11.27
N ALA A 124 -7.13 -5.45 -11.62
CA ALA A 124 -6.06 -4.47 -11.66
C ALA A 124 -5.23 -4.67 -12.93
N ASP A 125 -4.52 -3.63 -13.35
CA ASP A 125 -3.63 -3.73 -14.50
C ASP A 125 -2.35 -4.55 -14.18
N GLN A 126 -1.40 -4.55 -15.10
CA GLN A 126 -0.15 -5.31 -14.97
C GLN A 126 0.98 -4.50 -14.31
N TYR A 127 0.66 -3.34 -13.75
CA TYR A 127 1.62 -2.51 -13.05
C TYR A 127 1.45 -2.64 -11.53
N PRO A 128 2.53 -2.49 -10.76
CA PRO A 128 2.52 -2.75 -9.32
C PRO A 128 1.95 -1.57 -8.52
N TRP A 129 0.98 -0.86 -9.08
CA TRP A 129 0.40 0.37 -8.51
C TRP A 129 -1.02 0.14 -8.03
N TYR A 130 -1.43 0.95 -7.07
CA TYR A 130 -2.76 0.86 -6.49
C TYR A 130 -3.84 1.29 -7.49
N TRP A 131 -3.57 2.37 -8.23
CA TRP A 131 -4.45 2.83 -9.30
C TRP A 131 -3.95 2.41 -10.66
N ASN A 132 -4.90 2.00 -11.50
CA ASN A 132 -4.63 1.52 -12.85
C ASN A 132 -4.19 2.68 -13.74
N GLU A 133 -3.05 2.51 -14.41
CA GLU A 133 -2.49 3.45 -15.38
C GLU A 133 -3.08 3.25 -16.77
N SER A 134 -3.62 2.05 -17.03
CA SER A 134 -4.30 1.72 -18.27
C SER A 134 -5.81 1.56 -18.04
N PRO A 135 -6.65 1.99 -19.01
CA PRO A 135 -8.10 1.93 -18.86
C PRO A 135 -8.58 0.48 -18.68
N GLY A 136 -9.17 0.22 -17.52
CA GLY A 136 -9.80 -1.05 -17.17
C GLY A 136 -11.33 -1.01 -17.24
N PRO A 137 -12.02 -1.93 -16.56
CA PRO A 137 -13.36 -1.65 -16.05
C PRO A 137 -13.32 -0.32 -15.28
N ALA A 138 -14.36 0.52 -15.42
CA ALA A 138 -14.35 1.95 -15.06
C ALA A 138 -14.12 2.33 -13.57
N ASP A 139 -13.73 1.37 -12.74
CA ASP A 139 -13.40 1.55 -11.35
C ASP A 139 -11.87 1.39 -11.22
N PHE A 140 -11.20 2.24 -10.42
CA PHE A 140 -9.75 2.20 -10.12
C PHE A 140 -8.78 2.84 -11.13
N ASP A 141 -9.26 3.49 -12.21
CA ASP A 141 -8.39 4.30 -13.08
C ASP A 141 -7.75 5.47 -12.32
N LEU A 142 -6.44 5.69 -12.48
CA LEU A 142 -5.65 6.75 -11.83
C LEU A 142 -6.27 8.15 -12.01
N ALA A 143 -6.80 8.44 -13.21
CA ALA A 143 -7.42 9.73 -13.52
C ALA A 143 -8.65 10.03 -12.63
N THR A 144 -9.35 8.99 -12.13
CA THR A 144 -10.50 9.16 -11.23
C THR A 144 -10.10 9.67 -9.84
N TYR A 145 -8.87 9.38 -9.42
CA TYR A 145 -8.34 9.72 -8.10
C TYR A 145 -7.35 10.88 -8.13
N THR A 146 -7.23 11.53 -9.30
CA THR A 146 -6.30 12.62 -9.54
C THR A 146 -7.09 13.89 -9.89
N SER A 147 -6.80 14.98 -9.20
CA SER A 147 -7.13 16.35 -9.63
C SER A 147 -5.86 17.09 -10.03
N ASP A 148 -5.96 18.34 -10.48
CA ASP A 148 -4.79 19.14 -10.86
C ASP A 148 -3.72 19.16 -9.75
N THR A 149 -4.12 19.15 -8.46
CA THR A 149 -3.19 19.36 -7.35
C THR A 149 -3.18 18.25 -6.31
N THR A 150 -4.04 17.24 -6.45
CA THR A 150 -4.21 16.22 -5.42
C THR A 150 -4.34 14.82 -6.01
N LEU A 151 -3.56 13.90 -5.48
CA LEU A 151 -3.70 12.46 -5.71
C LEU A 151 -4.29 11.82 -4.45
N THR A 152 -5.40 11.12 -4.60
CA THR A 152 -6.14 10.51 -3.49
C THR A 152 -5.90 9.01 -3.41
N PHE A 153 -5.79 8.46 -2.21
CA PHE A 153 -5.80 7.03 -1.91
C PHE A 153 -7.06 6.69 -1.12
N LYS A 154 -7.69 5.55 -1.43
CA LYS A 154 -8.82 5.02 -0.67
C LYS A 154 -8.82 3.51 -0.70
N ASP A 155 -8.84 2.89 0.46
CA ASP A 155 -9.00 1.45 0.60
C ASP A 155 -10.00 1.12 1.72
N PHE A 156 -10.98 0.29 1.39
CA PHE A 156 -12.06 -0.12 2.28
C PHE A 156 -12.19 -1.64 2.23
N PRO A 157 -11.30 -2.39 2.90
CA PRO A 157 -11.35 -3.85 2.87
C PRO A 157 -12.70 -4.36 3.34
N ARG A 158 -13.17 -5.42 2.68
CA ARG A 158 -14.43 -6.09 3.00
C ARG A 158 -14.14 -7.53 3.34
N TRP A 159 -14.87 -8.04 4.32
CA TRP A 159 -14.80 -9.44 4.68
C TRP A 159 -16.19 -9.90 5.14
N PRO A 160 -16.87 -10.75 4.37
CA PRO A 160 -18.28 -11.05 4.59
C PRO A 160 -18.46 -11.97 5.79
N ASP A 161 -17.50 -12.89 6.02
CA ASP A 161 -17.69 -14.02 6.94
C ASP A 161 -16.53 -14.18 7.94
N GLY A 162 -16.84 -14.07 9.23
CA GLY A 162 -15.90 -14.38 10.30
C GLY A 162 -14.95 -13.22 10.63
N THR A 163 -13.75 -13.57 11.10
CA THR A 163 -12.74 -12.59 11.55
C THR A 163 -11.55 -12.59 10.61
N GLN A 164 -11.17 -11.41 10.16
CA GLN A 164 -10.01 -11.14 9.34
C GLN A 164 -9.20 -10.03 10.00
N THR A 165 -7.88 -10.17 9.94
CA THR A 165 -6.95 -9.12 10.34
C THR A 165 -5.98 -8.90 9.20
N LEU A 166 -5.89 -7.66 8.75
CA LEU A 166 -4.97 -7.19 7.72
C LEU A 166 -4.02 -6.16 8.33
N LEU A 167 -2.76 -6.20 7.93
CA LEU A 167 -1.77 -5.16 8.17
C LEU A 167 -1.23 -4.72 6.83
N PHE A 168 -1.36 -3.43 6.57
CA PHE A 168 -0.95 -2.81 5.33
C PHE A 168 0.25 -1.90 5.55
N VAL A 169 1.03 -1.69 4.49
CA VAL A 169 1.93 -0.56 4.35
C VAL A 169 1.65 0.09 3.01
N THR A 170 1.35 1.39 3.03
CA THR A 170 0.98 2.17 1.86
C THR A 170 2.02 3.27 1.65
N TYR A 171 2.49 3.45 0.43
CA TYR A 171 3.48 4.45 0.06
C TYR A 171 2.95 5.34 -1.06
N LEU A 172 3.30 6.63 -0.98
CA LEU A 172 3.31 7.47 -2.17
C LEU A 172 4.53 7.06 -2.99
N VAL A 173 4.31 6.78 -4.27
CA VAL A 173 5.39 6.45 -5.21
C VAL A 173 5.38 7.44 -6.35
N SER A 174 6.53 7.58 -6.96
CA SER A 174 6.63 8.16 -8.28
C SER A 174 7.02 7.16 -9.34
N VAL A 175 6.55 7.43 -10.55
CA VAL A 175 6.61 6.48 -11.65
C VAL A 175 7.30 7.13 -12.85
N ASN A 176 8.19 6.39 -13.47
CA ASN A 176 8.83 6.79 -14.72
C ASN A 176 7.85 6.65 -15.90
N PHE A 177 8.17 7.29 -17.03
CA PHE A 177 7.36 7.19 -18.24
C PHE A 177 7.20 5.75 -18.78
N ASP A 178 8.12 4.84 -18.43
CA ASP A 178 8.06 3.43 -18.80
C ASP A 178 7.30 2.56 -17.78
N HIS A 179 6.53 3.19 -16.87
CA HIS A 179 5.77 2.54 -15.81
C HIS A 179 6.62 1.81 -14.76
N SER A 180 7.94 2.05 -14.74
CA SER A 180 8.81 1.55 -13.66
C SER A 180 8.80 2.48 -12.46
N LEU A 181 9.08 1.92 -11.27
CA LEU A 181 9.27 2.71 -10.05
C LEU A 181 10.40 3.72 -10.26
N HIS A 182 10.14 4.99 -9.97
CA HIS A 182 11.16 6.01 -9.82
C HIS A 182 11.67 6.06 -8.38
N ASP A 183 10.81 6.48 -7.44
CA ASP A 183 11.15 6.58 -6.03
C ASP A 183 9.93 6.37 -5.09
N TYR A 184 10.21 6.20 -3.81
CA TYR A 184 9.23 6.19 -2.73
C TYR A 184 9.32 7.48 -1.93
N HIS A 185 8.20 8.16 -1.74
CA HIS A 185 8.11 9.47 -1.08
C HIS A 185 7.67 9.39 0.39
N GLY A 186 7.92 8.25 1.04
CA GLY A 186 7.43 7.93 2.39
C GLY A 186 6.09 7.17 2.37
N GLY A 187 5.70 6.65 3.53
CA GLY A 187 4.49 5.85 3.67
C GLY A 187 3.95 5.76 5.08
N TRP A 188 2.92 4.94 5.25
CA TRP A 188 2.31 4.65 6.55
C TRP A 188 1.85 3.20 6.62
N ALA A 189 1.87 2.65 7.82
CA ALA A 189 1.28 1.37 8.15
C ALA A 189 -0.10 1.59 8.76
N TRP A 190 -1.01 0.66 8.52
CA TRP A 190 -2.34 0.67 9.14
C TRP A 190 -2.90 -0.75 9.22
N THR A 191 -3.82 -0.94 10.16
CA THR A 191 -4.46 -2.23 10.42
C THR A 191 -5.94 -2.16 10.17
N TRP A 192 -6.49 -3.28 9.71
CA TRP A 192 -7.91 -3.49 9.57
C TRP A 192 -8.31 -4.82 10.22
N ASP A 193 -9.34 -4.79 11.05
CA ASP A 193 -9.88 -5.97 11.73
C ASP A 193 -11.38 -6.07 11.43
N SER A 194 -11.83 -7.20 10.86
CA SER A 194 -13.25 -7.48 10.68
C SER A 194 -13.90 -8.05 11.94
N THR A 195 -15.11 -7.56 12.25
CA THR A 195 -15.98 -8.11 13.29
C THR A 195 -17.39 -8.33 12.73
N GLY A 196 -17.53 -9.22 11.73
CA GLY A 196 -18.78 -9.42 10.98
C GLY A 196 -18.84 -8.53 9.73
N SER A 197 -20.04 -8.02 9.40
CA SER A 197 -20.31 -7.21 8.18
C SER A 197 -19.66 -5.81 8.18
N GLY A 198 -18.72 -5.54 9.09
CA GLY A 198 -18.04 -4.27 9.25
C GLY A 198 -16.64 -4.47 9.83
N GLY A 199 -15.75 -3.54 9.49
CA GLY A 199 -14.38 -3.51 9.97
C GLY A 199 -14.12 -2.40 10.97
N THR A 200 -13.03 -2.54 11.72
CA THR A 200 -12.40 -1.48 12.49
C THR A 200 -11.04 -1.17 11.88
N VAL A 201 -10.68 0.09 11.81
CA VAL A 201 -9.41 0.57 11.28
C VAL A 201 -8.61 1.22 12.40
N GLY A 202 -7.29 1.05 12.41
CA GLY A 202 -6.42 1.68 13.41
C GLY A 202 -4.95 1.38 13.19
N GLY A 203 -4.12 1.69 14.19
CA GLY A 203 -2.68 1.40 14.13
C GLY A 203 -1.93 2.21 13.07
N PHE A 204 -2.40 3.42 12.76
CA PHE A 204 -1.75 4.33 11.82
C PHE A 204 -0.39 4.76 12.37
N GLN A 205 0.66 4.51 11.60
CA GLN A 205 2.03 4.92 11.96
C GLN A 205 2.79 5.30 10.69
N ALA A 206 3.51 6.41 10.72
CA ALA A 206 4.43 6.76 9.64
C ALA A 206 5.50 5.68 9.48
N VAL A 207 5.80 5.33 8.23
CA VAL A 207 6.85 4.39 7.85
C VAL A 207 7.86 5.18 7.02
N PRO A 208 9.16 5.21 7.41
CA PRO A 208 10.15 5.92 6.63
C PRO A 208 10.32 5.32 5.23
N GLU A 209 10.87 6.11 4.31
CA GLU A 209 11.24 5.67 2.96
C GLU A 209 12.00 4.34 3.01
N PRO A 210 11.81 3.46 2.02
CA PRO A 210 12.10 2.05 2.16
C PRO A 210 13.58 1.67 1.97
N ALA A 211 14.45 2.28 2.76
CA ALA A 211 15.58 1.53 3.33
C ALA A 211 15.11 0.20 3.98
N SER A 212 13.82 0.08 4.29
CA SER A 212 13.01 -1.12 4.55
C SER A 212 13.18 -2.28 3.54
N TRP A 213 13.48 -2.01 2.26
CA TRP A 213 13.79 -3.06 1.29
C TRP A 213 15.07 -3.81 1.64
N ALA A 214 16.03 -3.19 2.34
CA ALA A 214 17.19 -3.93 2.85
C ALA A 214 16.76 -5.00 3.87
N LEU A 215 15.73 -4.76 4.67
CA LEU A 215 15.21 -5.74 5.65
C LEU A 215 14.28 -6.78 5.01
N LEU A 216 13.42 -6.38 4.07
CA LEU A 216 12.59 -7.33 3.30
C LEU A 216 13.44 -8.21 2.38
N SER A 217 14.39 -7.63 1.63
CA SER A 217 15.33 -8.37 0.77
C SER A 217 16.31 -9.24 1.57
N CYS A 218 16.76 -8.81 2.76
CA CYS A 218 17.52 -9.68 3.65
C CYS A 218 16.68 -10.86 4.17
N GLY A 219 15.38 -10.67 4.39
CA GLY A 219 14.43 -11.76 4.65
C GLY A 219 14.32 -12.75 3.47
N PHE A 220 14.23 -12.24 2.24
CA PHE A 220 14.18 -13.06 1.02
C PHE A 220 15.48 -13.85 0.77
N ALA A 221 16.65 -13.27 1.03
CA ALA A 221 17.94 -13.96 0.91
C ALA A 221 18.11 -15.11 1.92
N LEU A 222 17.63 -14.93 3.15
CA LEU A 222 17.71 -15.94 4.21
C LEU A 222 16.70 -17.08 4.02
N ALA A 223 15.48 -16.78 3.54
CA ALA A 223 14.49 -17.81 3.19
C ALA A 223 14.98 -18.71 2.03
N GLY A 224 15.63 -18.13 1.02
CA GLY A 224 16.24 -18.89 -0.09
C GLY A 224 17.41 -19.79 0.34
N LEU A 225 18.22 -19.36 1.31
CA LEU A 225 19.32 -20.17 1.87
C LEU A 225 18.81 -21.34 2.74
N GLY A 226 17.69 -21.16 3.45
CA GLY A 226 17.07 -22.22 4.27
C GLY A 226 16.53 -23.39 3.44
N LEU A 227 15.95 -23.11 2.27
CA LEU A 227 15.39 -24.13 1.37
C LEU A 227 16.47 -24.94 0.62
N ARG A 228 17.65 -24.36 0.35
CA ARG A 228 18.76 -25.07 -0.29
C ARG A 228 19.40 -26.15 0.59
N ARG A 229 19.38 -25.99 1.92
CA ARG A 229 19.97 -26.99 2.84
C ARG A 229 19.14 -28.27 2.98
N ARG A 230 17.83 -28.24 2.73
CA ARG A 230 16.99 -29.44 2.83
C ARG A 230 17.08 -30.39 1.62
N LYS A 231 17.61 -29.92 0.48
CA LYS A 231 17.82 -30.76 -0.72
C LYS A 231 19.18 -31.47 -0.76
N LEU A 232 20.08 -31.20 0.18
CA LEU A 232 21.41 -31.84 0.25
C LEU A 232 21.54 -32.86 1.39
N ALA A 233 20.48 -33.05 2.18
CA ALA A 233 20.43 -33.98 3.30
C ALA A 233 19.41 -35.12 3.09
N ALA A 234 18.90 -35.28 1.87
CA ALA A 234 18.05 -36.39 1.44
C ALA A 234 18.75 -37.15 0.32
#